data_AF-A0A955TGY3-F1
#
_entry.id   AF-A0A955TGY3-F1
#
_cell.length_a   1.000
_cell.length_b   1.000
_cell.length_c   1.000
_cell.angle_alpha   90.00
_cell.angle_beta   90.00
_cell.angle_gamma   90.00
#
_symmetry.space_group_name_H-M   'P 1'
#
loop_
_entity.id
_entity.type
_entity.pdbx_description
1 polymer ?
#
loop_
_entity_poly.entity_id
_entity_poly.type
_entity_poly.pdbx_seq_one_letter_code
_entity_poly.pdbx_strand_id
1 'polypeptide(L)'
;MNDLWVPVVVGILLIGGLGLLLSWIRARSGRDGSELSDYERIEVLMSPAERSLFGVLKTVAGDELEIFAKVRMADVLAPSRQLDPSRRRSALNRTISKHFDYVVCTADDLRVLCAVELDDRSHRRRDRRERDDFVSSTCAAVGLPLVRVKAAPQYSAASLGEQIRLAVRGESS
;
A
#
# COMPACT_ATOMS: atom_id res chain seq x y z
N MET A 1 -71.54 -17.24 11.16
CA MET A 1 -71.05 -17.05 9.77
C MET A 1 -69.79 -16.21 9.87
N ASN A 2 -68.65 -16.74 9.39
CA ASN A 2 -67.31 -16.11 9.31
C ASN A 2 -66.26 -16.47 10.37
N ASP A 3 -65.90 -17.77 10.49
CA ASP A 3 -64.60 -18.19 11.06
C ASP A 3 -63.65 -18.81 10.02
N LEU A 4 -64.09 -18.95 8.76
CA LEU A 4 -63.30 -19.60 7.71
C LEU A 4 -62.19 -18.70 7.12
N TRP A 5 -62.30 -17.37 7.29
CA TRP A 5 -61.33 -16.42 6.74
C TRP A 5 -60.07 -16.27 7.60
N VAL A 6 -60.16 -16.49 8.91
CA VAL A 6 -59.03 -16.44 9.83
C VAL A 6 -57.93 -17.46 9.48
N PRO A 7 -58.22 -18.76 9.28
CA PRO A 7 -57.19 -19.73 8.89
C PRO A 7 -56.62 -19.45 7.49
N VAL A 8 -57.41 -18.88 6.59
CA VAL A 8 -56.95 -18.49 5.24
C VAL A 8 -55.94 -17.34 5.33
N VAL A 9 -56.23 -16.31 6.13
CA VAL A 9 -55.30 -15.16 6.32
C VAL A 9 -54.01 -15.61 7.01
N VAL A 10 -54.11 -16.48 8.03
CA VAL A 10 -52.93 -17.04 8.72
C VAL A 10 -52.09 -17.88 7.75
N GLY A 11 -52.72 -18.70 6.90
CA GLY A 11 -52.02 -19.49 5.88
C GLY A 11 -51.25 -18.62 4.89
N ILE A 12 -51.86 -17.52 4.40
CA ILE A 12 -51.21 -16.57 3.48
C ILE A 12 -50.00 -15.89 4.15
N LEU A 13 -50.12 -15.48 5.41
CA LEU A 13 -49.02 -14.85 6.14
C LEU A 13 -47.85 -15.81 6.39
N LEU A 14 -48.12 -17.09 6.69
CA LEU A 14 -47.08 -18.10 6.86
C LEU A 14 -46.34 -18.40 5.55
N ILE A 15 -47.06 -18.47 4.42
CA ILE A 15 -46.46 -18.67 3.09
C ILE A 15 -45.62 -17.45 2.69
N GLY A 16 -46.13 -16.23 2.90
CA GLY A 16 -45.39 -15.00 2.65
C GLY A 16 -44.13 -14.89 3.52
N GLY A 17 -44.24 -15.21 4.81
CA GLY A 17 -43.12 -15.25 5.75
C GLY A 17 -42.06 -16.28 5.38
N LEU A 18 -42.47 -17.49 4.98
CA LEU A 18 -41.56 -18.53 4.50
C LEU A 18 -40.87 -18.12 3.19
N GLY A 19 -41.59 -17.48 2.26
CA GLY A 19 -41.01 -16.94 1.03
C GLY A 19 -39.95 -15.87 1.30
N LEU A 20 -40.22 -14.95 2.23
CA LEU A 20 -39.26 -13.93 2.67
C LEU A 20 -38.04 -14.55 3.37
N LEU A 21 -38.26 -15.55 4.23
CA LEU A 21 -37.19 -16.27 4.93
C LEU A 21 -36.29 -17.03 3.95
N LEU A 22 -36.87 -17.74 2.98
CA LEU A 22 -36.12 -18.45 1.94
C LEU A 22 -35.34 -17.50 1.03
N SER A 23 -35.94 -16.35 0.68
CA SER A 23 -35.26 -15.29 -0.07
C SER A 23 -34.08 -14.71 0.72
N TRP A 24 -34.24 -14.49 2.03
CA TRP A 24 -33.17 -14.02 2.92
C TRP A 24 -32.04 -15.05 3.07
N ILE A 25 -32.36 -16.34 3.25
CA ILE A 25 -31.38 -17.43 3.30
C ILE A 25 -30.62 -17.53 1.98
N ARG A 26 -31.31 -17.45 0.83
CA ARG A 26 -30.68 -17.49 -0.50
C ARG A 26 -29.79 -16.27 -0.77
N ALA A 27 -30.23 -15.08 -0.37
CA ALA A 27 -29.44 -13.85 -0.47
C ALA A 27 -28.18 -13.86 0.42
N ARG A 28 -28.21 -14.66 1.49
CA ARG A 28 -27.06 -14.88 2.39
C ARG A 28 -26.12 -15.97 1.87
N SER A 29 -26.67 -17.03 1.26
CA SER A 29 -25.91 -18.18 0.76
C SER A 29 -25.18 -17.93 -0.57
N GLY A 30 -25.56 -16.88 -1.32
CA GLY A 30 -24.94 -16.54 -2.61
C GLY A 30 -23.67 -15.67 -2.52
N ARG A 31 -23.18 -15.35 -1.31
CA ARG A 31 -22.02 -14.47 -1.10
C ARG A 31 -20.70 -15.16 -0.75
N ASP A 32 -20.71 -16.45 -0.41
CA ASP A 32 -19.54 -17.09 0.22
C ASP A 32 -18.61 -17.86 -0.75
N GLY A 33 -18.76 -17.69 -2.07
CA GLY A 33 -17.99 -18.45 -3.07
C GLY A 33 -17.23 -17.64 -4.12
N SER A 34 -17.37 -16.32 -4.17
CA SER A 34 -16.83 -15.49 -5.28
C SER A 34 -15.71 -14.53 -4.89
N GLU A 35 -15.42 -14.33 -3.60
CA GLU A 35 -14.41 -13.32 -3.22
C GLU A 35 -12.97 -13.76 -3.53
N LEU A 36 -12.69 -15.07 -3.56
CA LEU A 36 -11.34 -15.57 -3.88
C LEU A 36 -11.01 -15.52 -5.38
N SER A 37 -12.02 -15.51 -6.26
CA SER A 37 -11.83 -15.41 -7.71
C SER A 37 -11.53 -13.99 -8.21
N ASP A 38 -11.67 -12.98 -7.35
CA ASP A 38 -11.39 -11.58 -7.69
C ASP A 38 -9.89 -11.23 -7.63
N TYR A 39 -9.04 -12.19 -7.24
CA TYR A 39 -7.60 -12.00 -7.07
C TYR A 39 -6.81 -12.90 -8.01
N GLU A 40 -5.86 -12.29 -8.71
CA GLU A 40 -4.89 -13.00 -9.54
C GLU A 40 -3.46 -12.77 -9.00
N ARG A 41 -2.60 -13.77 -9.20
CA ARG A 41 -1.19 -13.64 -8.88
C ARG A 41 -0.51 -12.68 -9.86
N ILE A 42 0.26 -11.75 -9.32
CA ILE A 42 1.19 -10.95 -10.12
C ILE A 42 2.41 -11.82 -10.45
N GLU A 43 2.64 -12.10 -11.73
CA GLU A 43 3.78 -12.91 -12.18
C GLU A 43 5.11 -12.14 -12.17
N VAL A 44 5.07 -10.82 -12.41
CA VAL A 44 6.26 -9.96 -12.41
C VAL A 44 6.03 -8.76 -11.50
N LEU A 45 6.69 -8.76 -10.34
CA LEU A 45 6.47 -7.77 -9.27
C LEU A 45 6.87 -6.32 -9.66
N MET A 46 7.87 -6.19 -10.53
CA MET A 46 8.51 -4.93 -10.86
C MET A 46 8.59 -4.68 -12.37
N SER A 47 8.34 -3.44 -12.78
CA SER A 47 8.52 -2.98 -14.16
C SER A 47 9.98 -3.15 -14.61
N PRO A 48 10.28 -3.14 -15.92
CA PRO A 48 11.67 -3.22 -16.40
C PRO A 48 12.58 -2.12 -15.82
N ALA A 49 12.06 -0.90 -15.67
CA ALA A 49 12.83 0.23 -15.13
C ALA A 49 13.10 0.06 -13.62
N GLU A 50 12.10 -0.39 -12.86
CA GLU A 50 12.25 -0.76 -11.45
C GLU A 50 13.31 -1.87 -11.31
N ARG A 51 13.18 -2.98 -12.05
CA ARG A 51 14.15 -4.09 -11.99
C ARG A 51 15.58 -3.67 -12.32
N SER A 52 15.75 -2.79 -13.31
CA SER A 52 17.07 -2.24 -13.67
C SER A 52 17.68 -1.46 -12.50
N LEU A 53 16.92 -0.56 -11.88
CA LEU A 53 17.38 0.19 -10.72
C LEU A 53 17.66 -0.73 -9.52
N PHE A 54 16.80 -1.70 -9.25
CA PHE A 54 16.98 -2.66 -8.16
C PHE A 54 18.30 -3.44 -8.29
N GLY A 55 18.66 -3.87 -9.50
CA GLY A 55 19.93 -4.52 -9.76
C GLY A 55 21.13 -3.65 -9.38
N VAL A 56 21.08 -2.35 -9.70
CA VAL A 56 22.17 -1.41 -9.36
C VAL A 56 22.17 -1.08 -7.87
N LEU A 57 21.00 -0.93 -7.23
CA LEU A 57 20.89 -0.76 -5.78
C LEU A 57 21.51 -1.93 -5.02
N LYS A 58 21.30 -3.17 -5.49
CA LYS A 58 21.96 -4.35 -4.91
C LYS A 58 23.48 -4.29 -5.01
N THR A 59 24.02 -3.83 -6.14
CA THR A 59 25.47 -3.64 -6.30
C THR A 59 26.00 -2.56 -5.35
N VAL A 60 25.23 -1.49 -5.14
CA VAL A 60 25.56 -0.43 -4.17
C VAL A 60 25.51 -0.94 -2.74
N ALA A 61 24.54 -1.80 -2.43
CA ALA A 61 24.31 -2.31 -1.10
C ALA A 61 25.47 -3.16 -0.57
N GLY A 62 26.05 -4.00 -1.45
CA GLY A 62 27.09 -4.95 -1.04
C GLY A 62 26.60 -5.82 0.11
N ASP A 63 27.46 -6.02 1.12
CA ASP A 63 27.14 -6.78 2.33
C ASP A 63 26.77 -5.86 3.52
N GLU A 64 26.80 -4.53 3.34
CA GLU A 64 26.58 -3.56 4.42
C GLU A 64 25.11 -3.13 4.54
N LEU A 65 24.35 -3.25 3.45
CA LEU A 65 23.00 -2.75 3.34
C LEU A 65 22.04 -3.82 2.83
N GLU A 66 20.78 -3.70 3.23
CA GLU A 66 19.68 -4.52 2.73
C GLU A 66 18.68 -3.67 1.96
N ILE A 67 18.15 -4.20 0.85
CA ILE A 67 17.23 -3.49 -0.04
C ILE A 67 15.89 -4.22 -0.09
N PHE A 68 14.85 -3.58 0.42
CA PHE A 68 13.48 -4.08 0.34
C PHE A 68 12.73 -3.34 -0.76
N ALA A 69 12.08 -4.08 -1.67
CA ALA A 69 11.30 -3.52 -2.78
C ALA A 69 9.80 -3.45 -2.46
N LYS A 70 9.09 -2.47 -3.04
CA LYS A 70 7.62 -2.30 -2.94
C LYS A 70 7.11 -2.26 -1.49
N VAL A 71 7.86 -1.65 -0.58
CA VAL A 71 7.51 -1.59 0.85
C VAL A 71 6.39 -0.58 1.06
N ARG A 72 5.30 -1.00 1.70
CA ARG A 72 4.20 -0.08 2.03
C ARG A 72 4.71 1.03 2.93
N MET A 73 4.30 2.27 2.69
CA MET A 73 4.66 3.39 3.55
C MET A 73 4.21 3.16 4.99
N ALA A 74 3.07 2.48 5.19
CA ALA A 74 2.57 2.13 6.53
C ALA A 74 3.46 1.14 7.31
N ASP A 75 4.37 0.43 6.65
CA ASP A 75 5.32 -0.48 7.30
C ASP A 75 6.63 0.24 7.69
N VAL A 76 6.84 1.48 7.21
CA VAL A 76 8.00 2.32 7.53
C VAL A 76 7.60 3.50 8.42
N LEU A 77 6.40 4.04 8.21
CA LEU A 77 5.89 5.25 8.83
C LEU A 77 4.65 4.94 9.68
N ALA A 78 4.82 5.02 11.00
CA ALA A 78 3.72 4.90 11.94
C ALA A 78 3.13 6.28 12.29
N PRO A 79 1.80 6.43 12.39
CA PRO A 79 1.21 7.65 12.94
C PRO A 79 1.69 7.91 14.37
N SER A 80 1.90 9.18 14.73
CA SER A 80 2.32 9.56 16.09
C SER A 80 1.39 8.99 17.17
N ARG A 81 2.00 8.48 18.25
CA ARG A 81 1.28 7.93 19.41
C ARG A 81 0.48 8.99 20.18
N GLN A 82 0.76 10.28 19.92
CA GLN A 82 0.07 11.42 20.53
C GLN A 82 -1.25 11.76 19.83
N LEU A 83 -1.50 11.20 18.64
CA LEU A 83 -2.76 11.42 17.92
C LEU A 83 -3.91 10.67 18.60
N ASP A 84 -5.09 11.29 18.59
CA ASP A 84 -6.35 10.63 18.93
C ASP A 84 -6.67 9.49 17.94
N PRO A 85 -7.55 8.55 18.31
CA PRO A 85 -7.83 7.37 17.49
C PRO A 85 -8.33 7.68 16.07
N SER A 86 -9.14 8.73 15.90
CA SER A 86 -9.70 9.11 14.59
C SER A 86 -8.61 9.65 13.66
N ARG A 87 -7.81 10.59 14.15
CA ARG A 87 -6.67 11.12 13.38
C ARG A 87 -5.61 10.07 13.10
N ARG A 88 -5.36 9.17 14.05
CA ARG A 88 -4.45 8.02 13.86
C ARG A 88 -4.93 7.12 12.71
N ARG A 89 -6.22 6.77 12.69
CA ARG A 89 -6.82 5.97 11.61
C ARG A 89 -6.73 6.70 10.27
N SER A 90 -7.05 7.98 10.24
CA SER A 90 -6.96 8.80 9.02
C SER A 90 -5.52 8.83 8.47
N ALA A 91 -4.52 9.07 9.33
CA ALA A 91 -3.11 9.05 8.93
C ALA A 91 -2.69 7.68 8.37
N LEU A 92 -3.08 6.58 9.03
CA LEU A 92 -2.79 5.23 8.56
C LEU A 92 -3.45 4.93 7.20
N ASN A 93 -4.70 5.33 7.00
CA ASN A 93 -5.40 5.14 5.72
C ASN A 93 -4.71 5.88 4.56
N ARG A 94 -4.05 7.02 4.85
CA ARG A 94 -3.29 7.75 3.83
C ARG A 94 -2.01 7.03 3.40
N THR A 95 -1.43 6.17 4.24
CA THR A 95 -0.16 5.47 3.94
C THR A 95 -0.35 4.02 3.49
N ILE A 96 -1.42 3.33 3.90
CA ILE A 96 -1.67 1.91 3.55
C ILE A 96 -1.71 1.64 2.04
N SER A 97 -2.27 2.57 1.26
CA SER A 97 -2.39 2.44 -0.20
C SER A 97 -1.16 2.93 -0.98
N LYS A 98 -0.09 3.29 -0.28
CA LYS A 98 1.15 3.81 -0.88
C LYS A 98 2.32 2.94 -0.50
N HIS A 99 3.30 2.88 -1.40
CA HIS A 99 4.55 2.17 -1.19
C HIS A 99 5.72 3.07 -1.60
N PHE A 100 6.85 2.88 -0.96
CA PHE A 100 8.15 3.25 -1.51
C PHE A 100 8.56 2.17 -2.52
N ASP A 101 9.27 2.57 -3.58
CA ASP A 101 9.79 1.59 -4.54
C ASP A 101 10.87 0.74 -3.88
N TYR A 102 11.75 1.37 -3.10
CA TYR A 102 12.73 0.68 -2.26
C TYR A 102 12.89 1.35 -0.89
N VAL A 103 13.29 0.55 0.08
CA VAL A 103 13.78 0.99 1.39
C VAL A 103 15.16 0.38 1.59
N VAL A 104 16.11 1.23 1.98
CA VAL A 104 17.48 0.83 2.30
C VAL A 104 17.59 0.72 3.81
N CYS A 105 18.07 -0.42 4.27
CA CYS A 105 18.33 -0.68 5.68
C CYS A 105 19.79 -1.06 5.90
N THR A 106 20.26 -0.95 7.14
CA THR A 106 21.50 -1.61 7.57
C THR A 106 21.32 -3.13 7.54
N ALA A 107 22.38 -3.88 7.23
CA ALA A 107 22.32 -5.33 7.14
C ALA A 107 22.29 -6.05 8.50
N ASP A 108 22.75 -5.39 9.57
CA ASP A 108 22.89 -5.98 10.90
C ASP A 108 21.57 -6.03 11.70
N ASP A 109 20.81 -4.95 11.68
CA ASP A 109 19.58 -4.80 12.50
C ASP A 109 18.35 -4.30 11.71
N LEU A 110 18.49 -4.15 10.38
CA LEU A 110 17.45 -3.67 9.48
C LEU A 110 16.94 -2.26 9.82
N ARG A 111 17.74 -1.42 10.48
CA ARG A 111 17.39 -0.01 10.69
C ARG A 111 17.23 0.70 9.35
N VAL A 112 16.06 1.31 9.17
CA VAL A 112 15.74 2.09 7.97
C VAL A 112 16.68 3.29 7.88
N LEU A 113 17.40 3.40 6.77
CA LEU A 113 18.31 4.51 6.47
C LEU A 113 17.69 5.52 5.52
N CYS A 114 17.04 5.06 4.46
CA CYS A 114 16.35 5.94 3.52
C CYS A 114 15.32 5.18 2.68
N ALA A 115 14.41 5.94 2.07
CA ALA A 115 13.54 5.45 1.00
C ALA A 115 14.10 5.89 -0.37
N VAL A 116 13.85 5.08 -1.40
CA VAL A 116 14.22 5.38 -2.79
C VAL A 116 12.97 5.29 -3.68
N GLU A 117 12.75 6.30 -4.52
CA GLU A 117 11.66 6.31 -5.52
C GLU A 117 12.20 6.54 -6.93
N LEU A 118 11.65 5.78 -7.89
CA LEU A 118 11.95 5.91 -9.31
C LEU A 118 10.98 6.91 -9.96
N ASP A 119 11.50 8.01 -10.49
CA ASP A 119 10.70 9.03 -11.16
C ASP A 119 10.62 8.77 -12.67
N ASP A 120 9.59 8.05 -13.12
CA ASP A 120 9.24 7.88 -14.54
C ASP A 120 8.23 8.94 -15.01
N ARG A 121 8.43 9.63 -16.13
CA ARG A 121 7.62 10.81 -16.53
C ARG A 121 6.19 10.51 -17.02
N SER A 122 5.67 9.32 -16.85
CA SER A 122 4.41 8.89 -17.48
C SER A 122 3.14 9.25 -16.66
N HIS A 123 2.33 10.14 -17.27
CA HIS A 123 0.88 10.43 -17.16
C HIS A 123 0.17 10.74 -15.81
N ARG A 124 -0.71 11.77 -15.89
CA ARG A 124 -1.54 12.45 -14.85
C ARG A 124 -0.80 13.34 -13.84
N ARG A 125 -0.42 14.52 -14.31
CA ARG A 125 0.36 15.55 -13.59
C ARG A 125 -0.24 16.01 -12.25
N ARG A 126 -1.56 15.96 -12.03
CA ARG A 126 -2.16 16.50 -10.80
C ARG A 126 -2.13 15.49 -9.65
N ASP A 127 -2.76 14.33 -9.82
CA ASP A 127 -2.79 13.27 -8.81
C ASP A 127 -1.37 12.84 -8.40
N ARG A 128 -0.45 12.84 -9.37
CA ARG A 128 0.96 12.54 -9.13
C ARG A 128 1.67 13.63 -8.33
N ARG A 129 1.40 14.92 -8.59
CA ARG A 129 1.94 16.01 -7.75
C ARG A 129 1.45 15.89 -6.32
N GLU A 130 0.14 15.69 -6.13
CA GLU A 130 -0.44 15.56 -4.79
C GLU A 130 0.16 14.35 -4.04
N ARG A 131 0.44 13.25 -4.75
CA ARG A 131 1.16 12.10 -4.20
C ARG A 131 2.61 12.45 -3.86
N ASP A 132 3.36 12.99 -4.80
CA ASP A 132 4.79 13.28 -4.66
C ASP A 132 5.02 14.32 -3.54
N ASP A 133 4.18 15.35 -3.48
CA ASP A 133 4.19 16.36 -2.43
C ASP A 133 3.88 15.74 -1.07
N PHE A 134 2.90 14.83 -0.99
CA PHE A 134 2.58 14.11 0.23
C PHE A 134 3.75 13.25 0.72
N VAL A 135 4.35 12.44 -0.17
CA VAL A 135 5.47 11.56 0.19
C VAL A 135 6.65 12.40 0.67
N SER A 136 7.03 13.41 -0.12
CA SER A 136 8.20 14.26 0.19
C SER A 136 8.00 15.02 1.51
N SER A 137 6.82 15.62 1.72
CA SER A 137 6.51 16.34 2.96
C SER A 137 6.46 15.41 4.18
N THR A 138 5.92 14.20 4.01
CA THR A 138 5.82 13.24 5.12
C THR A 138 7.21 12.74 5.51
N CYS A 139 8.05 12.35 4.55
CA CYS A 139 9.42 11.92 4.79
C CYS A 139 10.23 13.03 5.47
N ALA A 140 10.16 14.26 4.97
CA ALA A 140 10.83 15.40 5.58
C ALA A 140 10.36 15.67 7.03
N ALA A 141 9.05 15.56 7.29
CA ALA A 141 8.49 15.79 8.62
C ALA A 141 8.91 14.74 9.67
N VAL A 142 9.33 13.54 9.25
CA VAL A 142 9.78 12.48 10.16
C VAL A 142 11.29 12.26 10.15
N GLY A 143 12.04 13.02 9.36
CA GLY A 143 13.48 12.78 9.15
C GLY A 143 13.73 11.41 8.52
N LEU A 144 13.05 11.11 7.42
CA LEU A 144 13.37 9.95 6.58
C LEU A 144 13.98 10.49 5.28
N PRO A 145 15.25 10.19 4.95
CA PRO A 145 15.82 10.61 3.70
C PRO A 145 15.08 9.96 2.53
N LEU A 146 14.73 10.76 1.53
CA LEU A 146 14.05 10.31 0.32
C LEU A 146 14.95 10.56 -0.90
N VAL A 147 15.49 9.48 -1.46
CA VAL A 147 16.33 9.52 -2.67
C VAL A 147 15.45 9.33 -3.90
N ARG A 148 15.32 10.38 -4.71
CA ARG A 148 14.62 10.29 -6.00
C ARG A 148 15.61 10.01 -7.12
N VAL A 149 15.38 8.92 -7.85
CA VAL A 149 16.20 8.49 -8.99
C VAL A 149 15.39 8.72 -10.27
N LYS A 150 15.92 9.55 -11.18
CA LYS A 150 15.27 9.76 -12.48
C LYS A 150 15.35 8.50 -13.32
N ALA A 151 14.24 8.10 -13.95
CA ALA A 151 14.27 7.00 -14.91
C ALA A 151 15.32 7.25 -16.00
N ALA A 152 16.24 6.32 -16.16
CA ALA A 152 17.32 6.36 -17.13
C ALA A 152 17.57 4.97 -17.74
N PRO A 153 18.12 4.88 -18.95
CA PRO A 153 18.47 3.60 -19.56
C PRO A 153 19.51 2.82 -18.74
N GLN A 154 20.43 3.53 -18.10
CA GLN A 154 21.50 2.97 -17.27
C GLN A 154 21.74 3.84 -16.02
N TYR A 155 22.17 3.20 -14.94
CA TYR A 155 22.55 3.86 -13.69
C TYR A 155 24.01 3.51 -13.35
N SER A 156 24.76 4.50 -12.84
CA SER A 156 26.09 4.27 -12.28
C SER A 156 25.95 3.90 -10.80
N ALA A 157 26.46 2.71 -10.42
CA ALA A 157 26.49 2.29 -9.02
C ALA A 157 27.25 3.30 -8.15
N ALA A 158 28.38 3.83 -8.62
CA ALA A 158 29.16 4.82 -7.88
C ALA A 158 28.36 6.11 -7.61
N SER A 159 27.67 6.63 -8.62
CA SER A 159 26.88 7.86 -8.48
C SER A 159 25.65 7.66 -7.59
N LEU A 160 24.96 6.52 -7.73
CA LEU A 160 23.80 6.19 -6.90
C LEU A 160 24.22 5.95 -5.44
N GLY A 161 25.34 5.25 -5.22
CA GLY A 161 25.89 5.04 -3.88
C GLY A 161 26.29 6.34 -3.20
N GLU A 162 26.90 7.29 -3.94
CA GLU A 162 27.20 8.61 -3.39
C GLU A 162 25.92 9.39 -3.05
N GLN A 163 24.90 9.35 -3.93
CA GLN A 163 23.62 9.99 -3.66
C GLN A 163 22.96 9.47 -2.37
N ILE A 164 22.95 8.15 -2.18
CA ILE A 164 22.41 7.51 -0.96
C ILE A 164 23.24 7.91 0.26
N ARG A 165 24.57 7.86 0.16
CA ARG A 165 25.48 8.24 1.27
C ARG A 165 25.27 9.68 1.71
N LEU A 166 25.15 10.61 0.77
CA LEU A 166 24.90 12.02 1.07
C LEU A 166 23.53 12.24 1.71
N ALA A 167 22.50 11.55 1.22
CA ALA A 167 21.15 11.64 1.78
C ALA A 167 21.12 11.15 3.25
N VAL A 168 21.79 10.05 3.57
CA VAL A 168 21.84 9.49 4.93
C VAL A 168 22.69 10.37 5.87
N ARG A 169 23.81 10.95 5.39
CA ARG A 169 24.67 11.83 6.21
C ARG A 169 24.03 13.18 6.54
N GLY A 170 23.20 13.71 5.64
CA GLY A 170 22.56 15.02 5.81
C GLY A 170 21.61 15.12 7.01
N GLU A 171 21.24 13.99 7.64
CA GLU A 171 20.43 13.95 8.86
C GLU A 171 21.23 13.79 10.16
N SER A 172 22.53 13.53 10.07
CA SER A 172 23.42 13.43 11.25
C SER A 172 23.98 14.79 11.70
N SER A 173 23.47 15.91 11.17
CA SER A 173 23.91 17.29 11.46
C SER A 173 22.79 18.15 12.01
#